data_AF-A0A645ARB8-F1
#
_entry.id   AF-A0A645ARB8-F1
#
_cell.length_a   1.000
_cell.length_b   1.000
_cell.length_c   1.000
_cell.angle_alpha   90.00
_cell.angle_beta   90.00
_cell.angle_gamma   90.00
#
_symmetry.space_group_name_H-M   'P 1'
#
loop_
_entity.id
_entity.type
_entity.pdbx_description
1 polymer ?
#
loop_
_entity_poly.entity_id
_entity_poly.type
_entity_poly.pdbx_seq_one_letter_code
_entity_poly.pdbx_strand_id
1 'polypeptide(L)'
;MAVQNAMQRIHLGSAPPSTLMTGNTTQVMIDLADLLQGIRGDARTAALQRLRKMVPAIVIFAVGCGLGALAYFAIGMWCFVVPPVVAALSGLYVKPAE
;
A
#
# COMPACT_ATOMS: atom_id res chain seq x y z
N MET A 1 9.88 -10.80 -7.27
CA MET A 1 9.83 -9.32 -7.24
C MET A 1 9.82 -8.66 -8.63
N ALA A 2 10.66 -9.06 -9.59
CA ALA A 2 10.69 -8.43 -10.93
C ALA A 2 9.38 -8.62 -11.73
N VAL A 3 8.84 -9.84 -11.79
CA VAL A 3 7.58 -10.15 -12.51
C VAL A 3 6.39 -9.41 -11.90
N GLN A 4 6.28 -9.34 -10.57
CA GLN A 4 5.22 -8.58 -9.90
C GLN A 4 5.32 -7.07 -10.18
N ASN A 5 6.53 -6.49 -10.15
CA ASN A 5 6.72 -5.09 -10.53
C ASN A 5 6.37 -4.83 -12.00
N ALA A 6 6.73 -5.74 -12.91
CA ALA A 6 6.41 -5.64 -14.33
C ALA A 6 4.89 -5.75 -14.56
N MET A 7 4.24 -6.76 -14.00
CA MET A 7 2.78 -6.94 -14.09
C MET A 7 2.04 -5.72 -13.55
N GLN A 8 2.49 -5.17 -12.43
CA GLN A 8 1.86 -4.00 -11.84
C GLN A 8 2.03 -2.74 -12.68
N ARG A 9 3.20 -2.57 -13.31
CA ARG A 9 3.47 -1.43 -14.19
C ARG A 9 2.71 -1.51 -15.52
N ILE A 10 2.45 -2.72 -16.02
CA ILE A 10 1.80 -2.98 -17.31
C ILE A 10 0.27 -3.06 -17.18
N HIS A 11 -0.23 -3.79 -16.18
CA HIS A 11 -1.66 -4.12 -16.07
C HIS A 11 -2.39 -3.34 -14.97
N LEU A 12 -1.66 -2.75 -14.01
CA LEU A 12 -2.24 -2.09 -12.83
C LEU A 12 -1.70 -0.66 -12.67
N GLY A 13 -1.33 0.02 -13.76
CA GLY A 13 -0.76 1.37 -13.70
C GLY A 13 -1.68 2.44 -13.09
N SER A 14 -2.99 2.15 -13.00
CA SER A 14 -3.97 2.96 -12.27
C SER A 14 -4.01 2.66 -10.77
N ALA A 15 -3.57 1.48 -10.34
CA ALA A 15 -3.48 1.09 -8.94
C ALA A 15 -2.13 1.51 -8.35
N PRO A 16 -2.08 1.88 -7.06
CA PRO A 16 -0.84 2.16 -6.38
C PRO A 16 0.08 0.92 -6.41
N PRO A 17 1.40 1.10 -6.62
CA PRO A 17 2.33 -0.02 -6.57
C PRO A 17 2.22 -0.80 -5.26
N SER A 18 2.03 -2.11 -5.26
CA SER A 18 2.00 -2.97 -4.06
C SER A 18 3.39 -3.25 -3.49
N THR A 19 4.44 -2.92 -4.25
CA THR A 19 5.86 -2.97 -3.87
C THR A 19 6.32 -1.64 -3.28
N LEU A 20 5.49 -1.05 -2.43
CA LEU A 20 5.88 0.08 -1.59
C LEU A 20 6.86 -0.42 -0.55
N MET A 21 8.09 0.09 -0.59
CA MET A 21 8.88 0.05 0.64
C MET A 21 9.94 1.13 0.75
N THR A 22 10.33 1.79 -0.35
CA THR A 22 11.35 2.85 -0.27
C THR A 22 11.11 3.95 -1.29
N GLY A 23 11.20 3.67 -2.59
CA GLY A 23 11.16 4.72 -3.63
C GLY A 23 9.92 5.61 -3.60
N ASN A 24 8.73 5.03 -3.52
CA ASN A 24 7.48 5.80 -3.44
C ASN A 24 7.30 6.52 -2.10
N THR A 25 7.78 5.95 -0.99
CA THR A 25 7.73 6.61 0.32
C THR A 25 8.67 7.81 0.35
N THR A 26 9.86 7.68 -0.24
CA THR A 26 10.80 8.79 -0.44
C THR A 26 10.18 9.86 -1.34
N GLN A 27 9.54 9.48 -2.45
CA GLN A 27 8.84 10.43 -3.33
C GLN A 27 7.72 11.17 -2.61
N VAL A 28 6.93 10.48 -1.78
CA VAL A 28 5.89 11.11 -0.96
C VAL A 28 6.49 12.14 0.01
N MET A 29 7.62 11.83 0.64
CA MET A 29 8.30 12.77 1.54
C MET A 29 8.88 13.98 0.79
N ILE A 30 9.41 13.78 -0.42
CA ILE A 30 9.89 14.87 -1.29
C ILE A 30 8.71 15.74 -1.73
N ASP A 31 7.63 15.14 -2.23
CA ASP A 31 6.42 15.87 -2.66
C ASP A 31 5.85 16.70 -1.49
N LEU A 32 5.89 16.18 -0.26
CA LEU A 32 5.47 16.90 0.94
C LEU A 32 6.42 18.05 1.28
N ALA A 33 7.74 17.83 1.22
CA ALA A 33 8.74 18.85 1.45
C ALA A 33 8.63 19.99 0.42
N ASP A 34 8.48 19.66 -0.86
CA ASP A 34 8.31 20.63 -1.93
C ASP A 34 7.03 21.45 -1.72
N LEU A 35 5.93 20.80 -1.33
CA LEU A 35 4.67 21.49 -0.99
C LEU A 35 4.83 22.45 0.19
N LEU A 36 5.57 22.06 1.23
CA LEU A 36 5.88 22.94 2.37
C LEU A 36 6.79 24.10 1.97
N GLN A 37 7.68 23.89 1.00
CA GLN A 37 8.57 24.90 0.45
C GLN A 37 7.85 25.87 -0.52
N GLY A 38 6.59 25.57 -0.87
CA GLY A 38 5.71 26.48 -1.60
C GLY A 38 5.80 26.38 -3.12
N ILE A 39 6.09 25.20 -3.69
CA ILE A 39 6.04 24.99 -5.15
C ILE A 39 4.69 25.44 -5.74
N ARG A 40 4.72 26.04 -6.93
CA ARG A 40 3.55 26.63 -7.62
C ARG A 40 3.38 26.06 -9.03
N GLY A 41 2.19 26.29 -9.61
CA GLY A 41 1.85 25.86 -10.97
C GLY A 41 1.76 24.34 -11.10
N ASP A 42 2.17 23.83 -12.26
CA ASP A 42 2.02 22.42 -12.64
C ASP A 42 2.79 21.45 -11.73
N ALA A 43 3.88 21.90 -11.11
CA ALA A 43 4.62 21.10 -10.15
C ALA A 43 3.77 20.76 -8.91
N ARG A 44 2.99 21.74 -8.43
CA ARG A 44 2.11 21.56 -7.26
C ARG A 44 0.97 20.60 -7.54
N THR A 45 0.35 20.71 -8.72
CA THR A 45 -0.76 19.84 -9.11
C THR A 45 -0.29 18.40 -9.31
N ALA A 46 0.89 18.20 -9.89
CA ALA A 46 1.51 16.89 -10.04
C ALA A 46 1.83 16.23 -8.69
N ALA A 47 2.44 16.96 -7.75
CA ALA A 47 2.74 16.47 -6.39
C ALA A 47 1.45 16.06 -5.65
N LEU A 48 0.41 16.89 -5.69
CA LEU A 48 -0.89 16.58 -5.08
C LEU A 48 -1.55 15.34 -5.69
N GLN A 49 -1.47 15.14 -7.00
CA GLN A 49 -2.01 13.94 -7.65
C GLN A 49 -1.29 12.66 -7.21
N ARG A 50 0.04 12.71 -7.05
CA ARG A 50 0.82 11.57 -6.56
C ARG A 50 0.47 11.26 -5.10
N LEU A 51 0.41 12.28 -4.24
CA LEU A 51 -0.01 12.13 -2.85
C LEU A 51 -1.41 11.51 -2.74
N ARG A 52 -2.39 11.99 -3.52
CA ARG A 52 -3.75 11.41 -3.51
C ARG A 52 -3.79 9.92 -3.84
N LYS A 53 -2.85 9.42 -4.65
CA LYS A 53 -2.75 7.98 -4.98
C LYS A 53 -2.01 7.18 -3.90
N MET A 54 -1.00 7.76 -3.26
CA MET A 54 -0.13 7.06 -2.30
C MET A 54 -0.64 7.10 -0.86
N VAL A 55 -1.23 8.21 -0.43
CA VAL A 55 -1.70 8.41 0.95
C VAL A 55 -2.69 7.32 1.40
N PRO A 56 -3.70 6.91 0.61
CA PRO A 56 -4.61 5.85 1.03
C PRO A 56 -3.88 4.53 1.34
N ALA A 57 -2.88 4.16 0.52
CA ALA A 57 -2.10 2.95 0.74
C ALA A 57 -1.27 3.02 2.03
N ILE A 58 -0.66 4.17 2.31
CA ILE A 58 0.11 4.39 3.55
C ILE A 58 -0.80 4.33 4.78
N VAL A 59 -1.99 4.95 4.71
CA VAL A 59 -2.96 4.96 5.82
C VAL A 59 -3.47 3.55 6.09
N ILE A 60 -3.88 2.80 5.06
CA ILE A 60 -4.34 1.41 5.21
C ILE A 60 -3.25 0.53 5.82
N PHE A 61 -1.99 0.71 5.39
CA PHE A 61 -0.86 -0.02 5.95
C PHE A 61 -0.66 0.31 7.44
N ALA A 62 -0.64 1.60 7.80
CA ALA A 62 -0.48 2.03 9.19
C ALA A 62 -1.61 1.50 10.09
N VAL A 63 -2.85 1.54 9.60
CA VAL A 63 -4.02 0.95 10.28
C VAL A 63 -3.85 -0.57 10.43
N GLY A 64 -3.42 -1.28 9.38
CA GLY A 64 -3.14 -2.72 9.44
C GLY A 64 -2.08 -3.08 10.48
N CYS A 65 -1.00 -2.30 10.58
CA CYS A 65 0.02 -2.45 11.62
C CYS A 65 -0.56 -2.20 13.02
N GLY A 66 -1.36 -1.15 13.20
CA GLY A 66 -2.02 -0.84 14.47
C GLY A 66 -2.98 -1.95 14.91
N LEU A 67 -3.79 -2.46 13.98
CA LEU A 67 -4.70 -3.59 14.22
C LEU A 67 -3.93 -4.88 14.55
N GLY A 68 -2.81 -5.15 13.86
CA GLY A 68 -1.94 -6.29 14.16
C GLY A 68 -1.34 -6.21 15.56
N ALA A 69 -0.86 -5.02 15.97
CA ALA A 69 -0.35 -4.78 17.32
C ALA A 69 -1.45 -4.96 18.37
N LEU A 70 -2.66 -4.43 18.13
CA LEU A 70 -3.80 -4.59 19.02
C LEU A 70 -4.24 -6.06 19.13
N ALA A 71 -4.26 -6.80 18.02
CA ALA A 71 -4.57 -8.22 18.00
C ALA A 71 -3.53 -9.01 18.79
N TYR A 72 -2.24 -8.72 18.62
CA TYR A 72 -1.19 -9.36 19.41
C TYR A 72 -1.33 -9.04 20.90
N PHE A 73 -1.69 -7.81 21.26
CA PHE A 73 -1.95 -7.44 22.65
C PHE A 73 -3.15 -8.21 23.24
N ALA A 74 -4.20 -8.43 22.47
CA ALA A 74 -5.43 -9.08 22.94
C ALA A 74 -5.35 -10.60 23.02
N ILE A 75 -4.74 -11.26 22.02
CA ILE A 75 -4.74 -12.73 21.87
C ILE A 75 -3.34 -13.35 21.75
N GLY A 76 -2.27 -12.56 21.90
CA GLY A 76 -0.89 -13.04 21.84
C GLY A 76 -0.52 -13.65 20.49
N MET A 77 0.28 -14.71 20.50
CA MET A 77 0.74 -15.39 19.29
C MET A 77 -0.40 -16.00 18.43
N TRP A 78 -1.61 -16.17 18.97
CA TRP A 78 -2.74 -16.68 18.20
C TRP A 78 -3.17 -15.74 17.06
N CYS A 79 -2.77 -14.47 17.07
CA CYS A 79 -3.03 -13.55 15.96
C CYS A 79 -2.40 -14.01 14.64
N PHE A 80 -1.33 -14.81 14.67
CA PHE A 80 -0.68 -15.35 13.47
C PHE A 80 -1.48 -16.44 12.76
N VAL A 81 -2.55 -16.96 13.37
CA VAL A 81 -3.47 -17.90 12.72
C VAL A 81 -4.43 -17.18 11.77
N VAL A 82 -4.65 -15.88 11.95
CA VAL A 82 -5.57 -15.10 11.12
C VAL A 82 -5.16 -15.09 9.63
N PRO A 83 -3.90 -14.77 9.24
CA PRO A 83 -3.49 -14.79 7.84
C PRO A 83 -3.69 -16.15 7.12
N PRO A 84 -3.26 -17.31 7.65
CA PRO A 84 -3.47 -18.59 6.98
C PRO A 84 -4.96 -18.98 6.88
N VAL A 85 -5.79 -18.64 7.87
CA VAL A 85 -7.25 -18.87 7.79
C VAL A 85 -7.88 -18.02 6.69
N VAL A 86 -7.55 -16.73 6.63
CA VAL A 86 -8.05 -15.84 5.57
C VAL A 86 -7.58 -16.31 4.19
N ALA A 87 -6.32 -16.76 4.06
CA ALA A 87 -5.80 -17.31 2.81
C ALA A 87 -6.55 -18.58 2.40
N ALA A 88 -6.77 -19.52 3.32
CA ALA A 88 -7.53 -20.74 3.05
C ALA A 88 -8.97 -20.42 2.61
N LEU A 89 -9.65 -19.52 3.32
CA LEU A 89 -10.99 -19.07 2.94
C LEU A 89 -11.00 -18.43 1.55
N SER A 90 -10.03 -17.55 1.24
CA SER A 90 -9.96 -16.93 -0.09
C SER A 90 -9.77 -17.97 -1.20
N GLY A 91 -8.93 -18.99 -0.97
CA GLY A 91 -8.71 -20.07 -1.92
C GLY A 91 -9.94 -20.95 -2.16
N LEU A 92 -10.82 -21.09 -1.17
CA LEU A 92 -12.09 -21.80 -1.32
C LEU A 92 -13.11 -21.03 -2.18
N TYR A 93 -13.00 -19.69 -2.24
CA TYR A 93 -13.87 -18.84 -3.05
C TYR A 93 -13.33 -18.56 -4.46
N VAL A 94 -12.02 -18.74 -4.69
CA VAL A 94 -11.44 -18.64 -6.03
C VAL A 94 -11.87 -19.87 -6.84
N LYS A 95 -12.92 -19.70 -7.65
CA LYS A 95 -13.31 -20.68 -8.67
C LYS A 95 -12.10 -20.90 -9.61
N PRO A 96 -11.75 -22.15 -9.95
CA PRO A 96 -10.70 -22.42 -10.93
C PRO A 96 -11.09 -21.73 -12.24
N ALA A 97 -10.19 -20.88 -12.75
CA ALA A 97 -10.33 -20.27 -14.05
C ALA A 97 -10.11 -21.35 -15.11
N GLU A 98 -11.18 -21.74 -15.79
CA GLU A 98 -11.12 -22.42 -17.09
C GLU A 98 -10.72 -21.42 -18.19
#